data_AF-A0A7K6J0H1-F1
#
_entry.id   AF-A0A7K6J0H1-F1
#
_cell.length_a   1.000
_cell.length_b   1.000
_cell.length_c   1.000
_cell.angle_alpha   90.00
_cell.angle_beta   90.00
_cell.angle_gamma   90.00
#
_symmetry.space_group_name_H-M   'P 1'
#
loop_
_entity.id
_entity.type
_entity.pdbx_description
1 polymer ?
#
loop_
_entity_poly.entity_id
_entity_poly.type
_entity_poly.pdbx_seq_one_letter_code
_entity_poly.pdbx_strand_id
1 'polypeptide(L)'
;DFEGTTIGLAFLKSICSDLYSAGIIQDHNRNEVAVAATMAHEMGHNLGMSHDTEACSCSDDVCIMTDTVSSMIPKEFSSCSLQSFEKFMLADMPKCLTNTPELSSIIAPPSCGNGFVEKGEECDCGTPEECTNECCDPESCKLTPGAACAHGDCCESCQYKKSGSVCRAVRHDCDLAEMCTGSSSSCPEDRFRVNGHPCNYGEGYCYMGTCPTRDSQCKDAFGPQATDGPASCYHMNEKGAYYGYCRKEKGTHVPCRKKDRMCGKLFCSGGREMPRDGSLVTFNSCKASFPRNGEADPGMILDGTKCGNGMVCSHGECVYAEEVFRSTNCSAKCSGHAVCDHKLQCQCEEGWAPPNCDSSS
;
A
#
# COMPACT_ATOMS: atom_id res chain seq x y z
N ASP A 1 -17.15 -13.47 -27.56
CA ASP A 1 -15.98 -13.11 -28.38
C ASP A 1 -15.96 -11.62 -28.60
N PHE A 2 -14.79 -11.00 -28.43
CA PHE A 2 -14.59 -9.60 -28.76
C PHE A 2 -14.64 -9.38 -30.27
N GLU A 3 -14.89 -8.14 -30.67
CA GLU A 3 -14.77 -7.75 -32.08
C GLU A 3 -13.30 -7.65 -32.50
N GLY A 4 -12.98 -8.15 -33.68
CA GLY A 4 -11.63 -8.07 -34.25
C GLY A 4 -10.67 -9.13 -33.71
N THR A 5 -9.41 -8.74 -33.52
CA THR A 5 -8.31 -9.62 -33.05
C THR A 5 -8.05 -9.50 -31.55
N THR A 6 -8.84 -8.71 -30.84
CA THR A 6 -8.70 -8.49 -29.40
C THR A 6 -9.09 -9.76 -28.65
N ILE A 7 -8.25 -10.20 -27.72
CA ILE A 7 -8.51 -11.37 -26.87
C ILE A 7 -8.49 -11.06 -25.37
N GLY A 8 -8.14 -9.82 -25.02
CA GLY A 8 -8.14 -9.30 -23.66
C GLY A 8 -8.10 -7.78 -23.65
N LEU A 9 -8.43 -7.19 -22.50
CA LEU A 9 -8.29 -5.76 -22.25
C LEU A 9 -8.12 -5.48 -20.76
N ALA A 10 -7.17 -4.64 -20.38
CA ALA A 10 -6.96 -4.21 -19.01
C ALA A 10 -6.58 -2.72 -18.92
N PHE A 11 -6.85 -2.13 -17.76
CA PHE A 11 -6.38 -0.79 -17.45
C PHE A 11 -4.88 -0.80 -17.11
N LEU A 12 -4.14 0.15 -17.66
CA LEU A 12 -2.71 0.30 -17.40
C LEU A 12 -2.46 0.92 -16.01
N LYS A 13 -1.52 0.38 -15.23
CA LYS A 13 -1.10 0.90 -13.90
C LYS A 13 -2.24 1.05 -12.90
N SER A 14 -3.15 0.09 -12.90
CA SER A 14 -4.42 0.19 -12.18
C SER A 14 -4.56 -0.77 -11.01
N ILE A 15 -3.56 -1.63 -10.78
CA ILE A 15 -3.59 -2.57 -9.65
C ILE A 15 -3.85 -1.80 -8.32
N CYS A 16 -4.66 -2.38 -7.45
CA CYS A 16 -5.16 -1.78 -6.19
C CYS A 16 -6.22 -0.67 -6.34
N SER A 17 -6.59 -0.25 -7.55
CA SER A 17 -7.71 0.67 -7.74
C SER A 17 -9.05 -0.04 -7.57
N ASP A 18 -9.93 0.48 -6.70
CA ASP A 18 -11.29 -0.03 -6.51
C ASP A 18 -12.15 -0.01 -7.79
N LEU A 19 -11.80 0.84 -8.76
CA LEU A 19 -12.54 1.01 -10.01
C LEU A 19 -11.84 0.41 -11.22
N TYR A 20 -10.50 0.38 -11.21
CA TYR A 20 -9.69 0.09 -12.40
C TYR A 20 -8.82 -1.16 -12.27
N SER A 21 -8.72 -1.78 -11.09
CA SER A 21 -7.92 -3.00 -10.86
C SER A 21 -8.62 -4.24 -11.44
N ALA A 22 -8.81 -4.23 -12.76
CA ALA A 22 -9.54 -5.25 -13.50
C ALA A 22 -8.97 -5.43 -14.91
N GLY A 23 -9.21 -6.62 -15.46
CA GLY A 23 -9.01 -6.98 -16.85
C GLY A 23 -10.11 -7.95 -17.30
N ILE A 24 -10.34 -8.00 -18.60
CA ILE A 24 -11.25 -8.95 -19.23
C ILE A 24 -10.46 -9.85 -20.16
N ILE A 25 -10.68 -11.15 -20.10
CA ILE A 25 -9.95 -12.16 -20.86
C ILE A 25 -10.99 -13.01 -21.61
N GLN A 26 -10.79 -13.18 -22.91
CA GLN A 26 -11.57 -14.14 -23.70
C GLN A 26 -10.96 -15.54 -23.55
N ASP A 27 -11.79 -16.53 -23.24
CA ASP A 27 -11.40 -17.95 -23.32
C ASP A 27 -11.33 -18.41 -24.78
N HIS A 28 -10.28 -17.98 -25.48
CA HIS A 28 -10.18 -18.05 -26.95
C HIS A 28 -9.54 -19.35 -27.48
N ASN A 29 -8.95 -20.17 -26.61
CA ASN A 29 -8.17 -21.34 -27.02
C ASN A 29 -8.46 -22.54 -26.12
N ARG A 30 -8.50 -23.74 -26.71
CA ARG A 30 -8.62 -25.01 -25.96
C ARG A 30 -7.39 -25.34 -25.12
N ASN A 31 -6.24 -24.77 -25.46
CA ASN A 31 -5.04 -24.86 -24.65
C ASN A 31 -5.09 -23.79 -23.57
N GLU A 32 -5.29 -24.22 -22.33
CA GLU A 32 -5.39 -23.37 -21.15
C GLU A 32 -4.16 -22.48 -20.95
N VAL A 33 -2.97 -22.91 -21.38
CA VAL A 33 -1.73 -22.12 -21.27
C VAL A 33 -1.77 -20.90 -22.18
N ALA A 34 -2.44 -20.98 -23.34
CA ALA A 34 -2.59 -19.83 -24.22
C ALA A 34 -3.52 -18.77 -23.60
N VAL A 35 -4.58 -19.19 -22.91
CA VAL A 35 -5.50 -18.30 -22.19
C VAL A 35 -4.81 -17.73 -20.94
N ALA A 36 -4.00 -18.53 -20.24
CA ALA A 36 -3.18 -18.07 -19.11
C ALA A 36 -2.15 -17.01 -19.55
N ALA A 37 -1.53 -17.16 -20.72
CA ALA A 37 -0.63 -16.15 -21.28
C ALA A 37 -1.37 -14.83 -21.57
N THR A 38 -2.62 -14.89 -22.03
CA THR A 38 -3.47 -13.69 -22.19
C THR A 38 -3.80 -13.06 -20.83
N MET A 39 -4.12 -13.87 -19.82
CA MET A 39 -4.32 -13.36 -18.46
C MET A 39 -3.06 -12.68 -17.90
N ALA A 40 -1.89 -13.27 -18.10
CA ALA A 40 -0.61 -12.69 -17.72
C ALA A 40 -0.33 -11.36 -18.45
N HIS A 41 -0.68 -11.26 -19.74
CA HIS A 41 -0.58 -10.02 -20.52
C HIS A 41 -1.45 -8.91 -19.92
N GLU A 42 -2.73 -9.20 -19.65
CA GLU A 42 -3.65 -8.21 -19.09
C GLU A 42 -3.28 -7.80 -17.65
N MET A 43 -2.84 -8.75 -16.83
CA MET A 43 -2.28 -8.44 -15.50
C MET A 43 -0.98 -7.62 -15.62
N GLY A 44 -0.16 -7.86 -16.65
CA GLY A 44 1.01 -7.05 -16.98
C GLY A 44 0.64 -5.57 -17.17
N HIS A 45 -0.44 -5.27 -17.90
CA HIS A 45 -0.96 -3.89 -18.01
C HIS A 45 -1.37 -3.33 -16.64
N ASN A 46 -2.12 -4.08 -15.82
CA ASN A 46 -2.48 -3.62 -14.48
C ASN A 46 -1.24 -3.31 -13.62
N LEU A 47 -0.17 -4.08 -13.79
CA LEU A 47 1.14 -3.94 -13.15
C LEU A 47 2.08 -2.96 -13.89
N GLY A 48 1.56 -2.21 -14.85
CA GLY A 48 2.23 -1.08 -15.49
C GLY A 48 3.16 -1.41 -16.65
N MET A 49 3.17 -2.67 -17.11
CA MET A 49 3.89 -3.08 -18.32
C MET A 49 3.16 -2.57 -19.56
N SER A 50 3.91 -2.11 -20.56
CA SER A 50 3.39 -1.72 -21.87
C SER A 50 3.79 -2.76 -22.91
N HIS A 51 3.17 -2.71 -24.10
CA HIS A 51 3.55 -3.62 -25.18
C HIS A 51 5.03 -3.51 -25.55
N ASP A 52 5.58 -4.65 -25.99
CA ASP A 52 6.93 -4.75 -26.48
C ASP A 52 7.12 -3.96 -27.79
N THR A 53 8.32 -3.43 -27.99
CA THR A 53 8.75 -2.73 -29.21
C THR A 53 9.97 -3.42 -29.79
N GLU A 54 10.41 -3.04 -30.99
CA GLU A 54 11.62 -3.59 -31.62
C GLU A 54 12.90 -3.40 -30.78
N ALA A 55 12.91 -2.47 -29.82
CA ALA A 55 14.04 -2.26 -28.92
C ALA A 55 14.10 -3.25 -27.73
N CYS A 56 13.04 -4.04 -27.53
CA CYS A 56 12.91 -4.95 -26.40
C CYS A 56 13.61 -6.27 -26.70
N SER A 57 14.37 -6.77 -25.73
CA SER A 57 14.99 -8.09 -25.82
C SER A 57 14.06 -9.14 -25.25
N CYS A 58 13.82 -10.21 -26.00
CA CYS A 58 13.07 -11.39 -25.57
C CYS A 58 13.98 -12.61 -25.65
N SER A 59 13.96 -13.47 -24.64
CA SER A 59 14.70 -14.74 -24.63
C SER A 59 14.11 -15.77 -25.59
N ASP A 60 12.81 -15.65 -25.88
CA ASP A 60 12.05 -16.45 -26.84
C ASP A 60 11.66 -15.63 -28.08
N ASP A 61 11.06 -16.29 -29.08
CA ASP A 61 10.57 -15.65 -30.31
C ASP A 61 9.41 -14.66 -30.07
N VAL A 62 8.64 -14.89 -29.00
CA VAL A 62 7.52 -14.02 -28.57
C VAL A 62 7.50 -13.92 -27.05
N CYS A 63 7.28 -12.71 -26.55
CA CYS A 63 7.18 -12.40 -25.13
C CYS A 63 5.73 -12.08 -24.74
N ILE A 64 5.40 -12.21 -23.45
CA ILE A 64 4.02 -12.05 -22.95
C ILE A 64 3.41 -10.71 -23.37
N MET A 65 4.18 -9.62 -23.38
CA MET A 65 3.69 -8.28 -23.73
C MET A 65 3.78 -7.94 -25.22
N THR A 66 3.98 -8.93 -26.10
CA THR A 66 3.88 -8.72 -27.55
C THR A 66 2.43 -8.31 -27.90
N ASP A 67 2.28 -7.31 -28.77
CA ASP A 67 0.98 -6.67 -29.08
C ASP A 67 0.09 -7.48 -30.03
N THR A 68 0.56 -8.66 -30.46
CA THR A 68 -0.10 -9.53 -31.42
C THR A 68 -0.16 -10.96 -30.91
N VAL A 69 -1.32 -11.59 -31.15
CA VAL A 69 -1.52 -13.00 -30.83
C VAL A 69 -0.85 -13.84 -31.91
N SER A 70 -0.02 -14.79 -31.50
CA SER A 70 0.66 -15.72 -32.40
C SER A 70 0.27 -17.17 -32.09
N SER A 71 0.63 -18.10 -32.98
CA SER A 71 0.49 -19.55 -32.69
C SER A 71 1.48 -20.03 -31.63
N MET A 72 2.54 -19.26 -31.36
CA MET A 72 3.50 -19.51 -30.30
C MET A 72 2.95 -18.92 -28.99
N ILE A 73 2.94 -19.73 -27.94
CA ILE A 73 2.43 -19.33 -26.64
C ILE A 73 3.60 -18.75 -25.85
N PRO A 74 3.60 -17.43 -25.56
CA PRO A 74 4.69 -16.81 -24.82
C PRO A 74 4.67 -17.26 -23.35
N LYS A 75 5.85 -17.38 -22.75
CA LYS A 75 6.03 -17.75 -21.35
C LYS A 75 6.89 -16.77 -20.56
N GLU A 76 7.65 -15.95 -21.27
CA GLU A 76 8.62 -15.03 -20.67
C GLU A 76 8.22 -13.58 -20.90
N PHE A 77 8.63 -12.72 -19.98
CA PHE A 77 8.53 -11.26 -20.12
C PHE A 77 9.79 -10.70 -20.79
N SER A 78 9.62 -9.62 -21.56
CA SER A 78 10.75 -8.96 -22.21
C SER A 78 11.54 -8.08 -21.23
N SER A 79 12.73 -7.64 -21.66
CA SER A 79 13.52 -6.64 -20.92
C SER A 79 12.75 -5.33 -20.66
N CYS A 80 11.89 -4.90 -21.60
CA CYS A 80 11.08 -3.70 -21.45
C CYS A 80 9.93 -3.87 -20.46
N SER A 81 9.34 -5.07 -20.43
CA SER A 81 8.28 -5.42 -19.48
C SER A 81 8.79 -5.33 -18.05
N LEU A 82 9.95 -5.94 -17.77
CA LEU A 82 10.60 -5.90 -16.46
C LEU A 82 10.95 -4.47 -16.03
N GLN A 83 11.51 -3.66 -16.93
CA GLN A 83 11.83 -2.25 -16.65
C GLN A 83 10.58 -1.42 -16.36
N SER A 84 9.48 -1.67 -17.09
CA SER A 84 8.22 -0.95 -16.90
C SER A 84 7.59 -1.28 -15.55
N PHE A 85 7.61 -2.56 -15.18
CA PHE A 85 7.18 -3.04 -13.88
C PHE A 85 8.00 -2.41 -12.74
N GLU A 86 9.33 -2.48 -12.80
CA GLU A 86 10.22 -1.91 -11.77
C GLU A 86 9.94 -0.41 -11.58
N LYS A 87 9.83 0.34 -12.69
CA LYS A 87 9.51 1.77 -12.66
C LYS A 87 8.15 2.05 -12.01
N PHE A 88 7.13 1.23 -12.28
CA PHE A 88 5.82 1.38 -11.67
C PHE A 88 5.85 1.08 -10.17
N MET A 89 6.50 -0.02 -9.77
CA MET A 89 6.64 -0.40 -8.37
C MET A 89 7.41 0.65 -7.55
N LEU A 90 8.47 1.24 -8.12
CA LEU A 90 9.24 2.30 -7.48
C LEU A 90 8.49 3.64 -7.40
N ALA A 91 7.65 3.96 -8.39
CA ALA A 91 6.95 5.24 -8.44
C ALA A 91 5.69 5.28 -7.56
N ASP A 92 4.92 4.19 -7.56
CA ASP A 92 3.57 4.17 -6.98
C ASP A 92 3.43 3.21 -5.78
N MET A 93 4.34 2.23 -5.61
CA MET A 93 4.36 1.18 -4.58
C MET A 93 2.95 0.76 -4.12
N PRO A 94 2.23 -0.04 -4.93
CA PRO A 94 0.83 -0.36 -4.67
C PRO A 94 0.67 -1.13 -3.35
N LYS A 95 0.09 -0.47 -2.34
CA LYS A 95 0.00 -1.00 -0.97
C LYS A 95 -0.76 -2.33 -0.85
N CYS A 96 -1.67 -2.64 -1.77
CA CYS A 96 -2.42 -3.91 -1.73
C CYS A 96 -1.61 -5.13 -2.17
N LEU A 97 -0.40 -4.94 -2.70
CA LEU A 97 0.49 -6.03 -3.11
C LEU A 97 1.52 -6.40 -2.03
N THR A 98 1.45 -5.78 -0.85
CA THR A 98 2.44 -6.01 0.22
C THR A 98 2.00 -7.05 1.23
N ASN A 99 0.77 -7.57 1.14
CA ASN A 99 0.27 -8.60 2.04
C ASN A 99 0.18 -9.95 1.34
N THR A 100 0.69 -10.99 2.00
CA THR A 100 0.47 -12.38 1.61
C THR A 100 -0.95 -12.80 1.99
N PRO A 101 -1.73 -13.45 1.12
CA PRO A 101 -3.07 -13.91 1.45
C PRO A 101 -3.03 -15.01 2.51
N GLU A 102 -4.06 -15.07 3.35
CA GLU A 102 -4.24 -16.12 4.35
C GLU A 102 -4.39 -17.48 3.68
N LEU A 103 -3.72 -18.52 4.19
CA LEU A 103 -3.73 -19.86 3.61
C LEU A 103 -5.15 -20.42 3.43
N SER A 104 -6.05 -20.12 4.36
CA SER A 104 -7.44 -20.56 4.29
C SER A 104 -8.28 -19.86 3.22
N SER A 105 -7.79 -18.75 2.65
CA SER A 105 -8.49 -17.97 1.62
C SER A 105 -8.20 -18.45 0.20
N ILE A 106 -7.17 -19.30 0.02
CA ILE A 106 -6.80 -19.86 -1.28
C ILE A 106 -7.78 -20.98 -1.62
N ILE A 107 -8.52 -20.80 -2.71
CA ILE A 107 -9.52 -21.77 -3.19
C ILE A 107 -8.88 -22.78 -4.16
N ALA A 108 -7.72 -22.45 -4.72
CA ALA A 108 -6.98 -23.34 -5.60
C ALA A 108 -6.53 -24.61 -4.86
N PRO A 109 -6.50 -25.78 -5.53
CA PRO A 109 -5.89 -26.97 -4.96
C PRO A 109 -4.39 -26.75 -4.69
N PRO A 110 -3.86 -27.20 -3.54
CA PRO A 110 -2.43 -27.11 -3.24
C PRO A 110 -1.57 -27.78 -4.30
N SER A 111 -0.46 -27.14 -4.67
CA SER A 111 0.47 -27.61 -5.68
C SER A 111 1.93 -27.36 -5.29
N CYS A 112 2.52 -28.36 -4.63
CA CYS A 112 3.93 -28.37 -4.28
C CYS A 112 4.85 -28.04 -5.47
N GLY A 113 5.78 -27.10 -5.24
CA GLY A 113 6.77 -26.62 -6.18
C GLY A 113 6.38 -25.33 -6.90
N ASN A 114 5.30 -24.66 -6.47
CA ASN A 114 4.87 -23.37 -7.03
C ASN A 114 5.45 -22.16 -6.29
N GLY A 115 6.30 -22.39 -5.28
CA GLY A 115 6.95 -21.36 -4.47
C GLY A 115 6.04 -20.71 -3.43
N PHE A 116 4.86 -21.29 -3.19
CA PHE A 116 3.87 -20.74 -2.28
C PHE A 116 3.33 -21.83 -1.36
N VAL A 117 3.60 -21.69 -0.06
CA VAL A 117 3.14 -22.68 0.93
C VAL A 117 1.62 -22.71 0.91
N GLU A 118 1.04 -23.88 0.65
CA GLU A 118 -0.41 -24.10 0.64
C GLU A 118 -0.85 -25.09 1.71
N LYS A 119 -2.17 -25.32 1.82
CA LYS A 119 -2.73 -26.21 2.84
C LYS A 119 -2.20 -27.65 2.68
N GLY A 120 -1.40 -28.09 3.64
CA GLY A 120 -0.84 -29.45 3.70
C GLY A 120 0.68 -29.50 3.49
N GLU A 121 1.26 -28.39 3.03
CA GLU A 121 2.69 -28.19 2.86
C GLU A 121 3.29 -27.54 4.12
N GLU A 122 4.56 -27.80 4.38
CA GLU A 122 5.31 -27.15 5.48
C GLU A 122 6.29 -26.09 4.95
N CYS A 123 6.65 -26.18 3.68
CA CYS A 123 7.53 -25.29 2.95
C CYS A 123 7.30 -25.47 1.45
N ASP A 124 7.67 -24.48 0.64
CA ASP A 124 7.70 -24.59 -0.82
C ASP A 124 8.78 -23.65 -1.36
N CYS A 125 9.82 -24.22 -1.95
CA CYS A 125 10.97 -23.50 -2.50
C CYS A 125 11.00 -23.49 -4.03
N GLY A 126 9.89 -23.81 -4.68
CA GLY A 126 9.80 -23.96 -6.12
C GLY A 126 10.15 -25.38 -6.60
N THR A 127 10.49 -25.49 -7.88
CA THR A 127 10.83 -26.78 -8.49
C THR A 127 12.16 -27.34 -7.95
N PRO A 128 12.41 -28.66 -8.06
CA PRO A 128 13.70 -29.25 -7.65
C PRO A 128 14.92 -28.61 -8.33
N GLU A 129 14.76 -28.10 -9.55
CA GLU A 129 15.83 -27.43 -10.30
C GLU A 129 16.13 -26.02 -9.77
N GLU A 130 15.13 -25.32 -9.22
CA GLU A 130 15.23 -23.94 -8.74
C GLU A 130 15.49 -23.85 -7.22
N CYS A 131 15.10 -24.87 -6.47
CA CYS A 131 15.18 -24.87 -5.03
C CYS A 131 16.62 -24.87 -4.52
N THR A 132 17.00 -23.79 -3.85
CA THR A 132 18.31 -23.63 -3.18
C THR A 132 18.21 -23.75 -1.66
N ASN A 133 17.01 -24.04 -1.13
CA ASN A 133 16.72 -24.03 0.28
C ASN A 133 16.91 -25.43 0.90
N GLU A 134 18.01 -25.63 1.64
CA GLU A 134 18.34 -26.91 2.28
C GLU A 134 17.35 -27.32 3.40
N CYS A 135 16.50 -26.40 3.85
CA CYS A 135 15.51 -26.65 4.89
C CYS A 135 14.22 -27.26 4.34
N CYS A 136 14.01 -27.23 3.01
CA CYS A 136 12.80 -27.71 2.36
C CYS A 136 13.14 -28.82 1.35
N ASP A 137 12.37 -29.90 1.37
CA ASP A 137 12.41 -30.92 0.33
C ASP A 137 11.48 -30.50 -0.83
N PRO A 138 12.02 -30.15 -2.01
CA PRO A 138 11.21 -29.66 -3.14
C PRO A 138 10.32 -30.74 -3.77
N GLU A 139 10.56 -32.03 -3.51
CA GLU A 139 9.69 -33.09 -4.04
C GLU A 139 8.45 -33.32 -3.16
N SER A 140 8.56 -33.05 -1.85
CA SER A 140 7.51 -33.37 -0.88
C SER A 140 6.88 -32.15 -0.20
N CYS A 141 7.48 -30.97 -0.34
CA CYS A 141 7.09 -29.73 0.35
C CYS A 141 7.02 -29.92 1.88
N LYS A 142 8.01 -30.66 2.39
CA LYS A 142 8.21 -30.95 3.81
C LYS A 142 9.53 -30.41 4.30
N LEU A 143 9.57 -30.05 5.58
CA LEU A 143 10.81 -29.64 6.22
C LEU A 143 11.79 -30.80 6.29
N THR A 144 13.07 -30.51 6.04
CA THR A 144 14.12 -31.51 6.20
C THR A 144 14.35 -31.86 7.68
N PRO A 145 14.86 -33.06 8.02
CA PRO A 145 15.02 -33.46 9.41
C PRO A 145 15.87 -32.46 10.23
N GLY A 146 15.28 -31.93 11.30
CA GLY A 146 15.92 -30.96 12.18
C GLY A 146 15.63 -29.49 11.83
N ALA A 147 15.00 -29.22 10.68
CA ALA A 147 14.52 -27.89 10.35
C ALA A 147 13.23 -27.55 11.14
N ALA A 148 13.18 -26.35 11.69
CA ALA A 148 11.98 -25.77 12.29
C ALA A 148 11.25 -24.84 11.31
N CYS A 149 11.95 -24.34 10.30
CA CYS A 149 11.41 -23.48 9.26
C CYS A 149 12.24 -23.58 7.97
N ALA A 150 11.66 -23.13 6.86
CA ALA A 150 12.37 -22.95 5.59
C ALA A 150 12.25 -21.53 5.03
N HIS A 151 11.13 -20.85 5.25
CA HIS A 151 10.86 -19.52 4.68
C HIS A 151 10.39 -18.53 5.74
N GLY A 152 10.45 -17.23 5.40
CA GLY A 152 9.97 -16.12 6.22
C GLY A 152 11.08 -15.34 6.90
N ASP A 153 10.82 -14.07 7.19
CA ASP A 153 11.81 -13.12 7.72
C ASP A 153 12.36 -13.50 9.10
N CYS A 154 11.67 -14.38 9.81
CA CYS A 154 12.06 -14.95 11.10
C CYS A 154 12.66 -16.35 11.01
N CYS A 155 13.06 -16.80 9.83
CA CYS A 155 13.83 -18.03 9.64
C CYS A 155 15.31 -17.71 9.38
N GLU A 156 16.21 -18.39 10.09
CA GLU A 156 17.65 -18.31 9.88
C GLU A 156 18.28 -19.68 10.10
N SER A 157 19.04 -20.18 9.13
CA SER A 157 19.71 -21.49 9.19
C SER A 157 18.75 -22.63 9.59
N CYS A 158 17.59 -22.68 8.95
CA CYS A 158 16.51 -23.64 9.21
C CYS A 158 15.91 -23.59 10.64
N GLN A 159 16.20 -22.56 11.42
CA GLN A 159 15.69 -22.37 12.79
C GLN A 159 14.97 -21.03 12.92
N TYR A 160 14.04 -20.94 13.87
CA TYR A 160 13.43 -19.66 14.20
C TYR A 160 14.48 -18.70 14.75
N LYS A 161 14.51 -17.47 14.24
CA LYS A 161 15.29 -16.38 14.82
C LYS A 161 14.88 -16.16 16.27
N LYS A 162 15.82 -15.72 17.10
CA LYS A 162 15.56 -15.48 18.52
C LYS A 162 14.45 -14.45 18.73
N SER A 163 13.68 -14.62 19.80
CA SER A 163 12.67 -13.65 20.21
C SER A 163 13.28 -12.25 20.35
N GLY A 164 12.66 -11.24 19.75
CA GLY A 164 13.16 -9.86 19.72
C GLY A 164 14.04 -9.52 18.51
N SER A 165 14.41 -10.49 17.67
CA SER A 165 15.14 -10.20 16.42
C SER A 165 14.26 -9.38 15.47
N VAL A 166 14.73 -8.24 14.99
CA VAL A 166 13.98 -7.39 14.06
C VAL A 166 13.79 -8.12 12.72
N CYS A 167 12.53 -8.30 12.32
CA CYS A 167 12.17 -8.83 11.00
C CYS A 167 11.65 -7.73 10.07
N ARG A 168 11.08 -6.65 10.62
CA ARG A 168 10.73 -5.45 9.85
C ARG A 168 11.17 -4.19 10.60
N ALA A 169 12.00 -3.39 9.96
CA ALA A 169 12.46 -2.12 10.52
C ALA A 169 11.39 -1.03 10.45
N VAL A 170 11.50 -0.04 11.33
CA VAL A 170 10.69 1.19 11.33
C VAL A 170 10.91 1.96 10.01
N ARG A 171 9.82 2.32 9.32
CA ARG A 171 9.87 3.10 8.07
C ARG A 171 9.80 4.62 8.28
N HIS A 172 9.06 5.07 9.29
CA HIS A 172 8.86 6.49 9.61
C HIS A 172 8.32 6.67 11.03
N ASP A 173 8.21 7.91 11.51
CA ASP A 173 7.79 8.26 12.89
C ASP A 173 6.51 7.57 13.40
N CYS A 174 5.55 7.30 12.50
CA CYS A 174 4.27 6.66 12.84
C CYS A 174 4.27 5.14 12.81
N ASP A 175 5.42 4.53 12.55
CA ASP A 175 5.57 3.09 12.41
C ASP A 175 6.23 2.47 13.65
N LEU A 176 6.07 1.17 13.85
CA LEU A 176 6.84 0.38 14.82
C LEU A 176 7.73 -0.61 14.08
N ALA A 177 8.69 -1.21 14.78
CA ALA A 177 9.44 -2.34 14.22
C ALA A 177 8.72 -3.63 14.60
N GLU A 178 8.66 -4.61 13.72
CA GLU A 178 8.24 -5.96 14.08
C GLU A 178 9.44 -6.86 14.38
N MET A 179 9.25 -7.70 15.41
CA MET A 179 10.27 -8.58 15.93
C MET A 179 9.75 -10.01 15.99
N CYS A 180 10.64 -10.93 15.67
CA CYS A 180 10.37 -12.36 15.72
C CYS A 180 9.96 -12.78 17.13
N THR A 181 9.01 -13.71 17.22
CA THR A 181 8.53 -14.25 18.50
C THR A 181 9.44 -15.33 19.06
N GLY A 182 10.36 -15.87 18.25
CA GLY A 182 11.15 -17.06 18.60
C GLY A 182 10.45 -18.39 18.34
N SER A 183 9.21 -18.37 17.86
CA SER A 183 8.36 -19.56 17.71
C SER A 183 7.63 -19.65 16.36
N SER A 184 7.94 -18.74 15.44
CA SER A 184 7.32 -18.61 14.13
C SER A 184 8.38 -18.15 13.14
N SER A 185 8.27 -18.59 11.89
CA SER A 185 9.15 -18.17 10.81
C SER A 185 8.65 -16.91 10.09
N SER A 186 7.36 -16.61 10.20
CA SER A 186 6.77 -15.37 9.69
C SER A 186 7.00 -14.23 10.67
N CYS A 187 7.32 -13.05 10.13
CA CYS A 187 7.26 -11.81 10.88
C CYS A 187 5.81 -11.56 11.34
N PRO A 188 5.58 -11.07 12.58
CA PRO A 188 4.25 -10.70 13.01
C PRO A 188 3.58 -9.65 12.10
N GLU A 189 2.25 -9.52 12.22
CA GLU A 189 1.48 -8.50 11.51
C GLU A 189 2.06 -7.10 11.75
N ASP A 190 2.15 -6.30 10.67
CA ASP A 190 2.61 -4.92 10.70
C ASP A 190 1.77 -4.08 11.68
N ARG A 191 2.44 -3.52 12.69
CA ARG A 191 1.84 -2.64 13.68
C ARG A 191 2.49 -1.27 13.60
N PHE A 192 1.64 -0.26 13.70
CA PHE A 192 2.05 1.14 13.72
C PHE A 192 1.70 1.80 15.07
N ARG A 193 2.32 2.96 15.30
CA ARG A 193 2.13 3.77 16.52
C ARG A 193 0.66 4.08 16.72
N VAL A 194 0.25 4.17 17.98
CA VAL A 194 -1.11 4.57 18.33
C VAL A 194 -1.50 5.92 17.69
N ASN A 195 -2.75 6.02 17.24
CA ASN A 195 -3.30 7.27 16.73
C ASN A 195 -3.09 8.41 17.74
N GLY A 196 -2.70 9.60 17.29
CA GLY A 196 -2.40 10.73 18.15
C GLY A 196 -0.95 10.84 18.62
N HIS A 197 -0.09 9.86 18.31
CA HIS A 197 1.34 10.01 18.56
C HIS A 197 1.92 11.19 17.75
N PRO A 198 2.66 12.14 18.33
CA PRO A 198 3.24 13.25 17.56
C PRO A 198 4.21 12.74 16.48
N CYS A 199 4.18 13.34 15.30
CA CYS A 199 5.04 12.97 14.18
C CYS A 199 5.50 14.20 13.40
N ASN A 200 6.50 14.03 12.52
CA ASN A 200 7.08 15.11 11.73
C ASN A 200 7.56 16.27 12.62
N TYR A 201 8.38 15.95 13.63
CA TYR A 201 8.89 16.90 14.62
C TYR A 201 7.80 17.67 15.40
N GLY A 202 6.60 17.08 15.53
CA GLY A 202 5.46 17.67 16.23
C GLY A 202 4.52 18.48 15.34
N GLU A 203 4.75 18.54 14.03
CA GLU A 203 3.88 19.21 13.07
C GLU A 203 2.64 18.39 12.69
N GLY A 204 2.59 17.11 13.05
CA GLY A 204 1.44 16.24 12.82
C GLY A 204 1.16 15.30 13.98
N TYR A 205 0.10 14.50 13.80
CA TYR A 205 -0.25 13.39 14.67
C TYR A 205 -0.44 12.14 13.81
N CYS A 206 0.08 11.00 14.28
CA CYS A 206 -0.09 9.74 13.61
C CYS A 206 -1.57 9.37 13.53
N TYR A 207 -2.00 8.95 12.34
CA TYR A 207 -3.34 8.50 12.08
C TYR A 207 -3.31 7.37 11.06
N MET A 208 -3.79 6.20 11.49
CA MET A 208 -3.81 4.97 10.68
C MET A 208 -2.45 4.66 10.04
N GLY A 209 -1.38 4.79 10.85
CA GLY A 209 -0.01 4.47 10.45
C GLY A 209 0.68 5.55 9.63
N THR A 210 0.00 6.64 9.27
CA THR A 210 0.59 7.75 8.51
C THR A 210 0.70 9.01 9.35
N CYS A 211 1.50 9.98 8.91
CA CYS A 211 1.56 11.31 9.49
C CYS A 211 0.86 12.33 8.56
N PRO A 212 -0.48 12.44 8.57
CA PRO A 212 -1.19 13.33 7.67
C PRO A 212 -0.88 14.80 7.97
N THR A 213 -0.32 15.48 6.97
CA THR A 213 -0.12 16.93 6.99
C THR A 213 -0.72 17.54 5.73
N ARG A 214 -1.08 18.83 5.79
CA ARG A 214 -1.51 19.56 4.59
C ARG A 214 -0.39 19.63 3.54
N ASP A 215 0.85 19.77 3.99
CA ASP A 215 2.02 19.81 3.12
C ASP A 215 2.25 18.49 2.37
N SER A 216 2.17 17.35 3.07
CA SER A 216 2.28 16.04 2.44
C SER A 216 1.14 15.78 1.46
N GLN A 217 -0.11 16.12 1.81
CA GLN A 217 -1.24 16.01 0.88
C GLN A 217 -1.07 16.91 -0.35
N CYS A 218 -0.48 18.11 -0.19
CA CYS A 218 -0.16 18.97 -1.33
C CYS A 218 0.90 18.34 -2.25
N LYS A 219 1.91 17.69 -1.67
CA LYS A 219 2.93 16.96 -2.43
C LYS A 219 2.34 15.76 -3.18
N ASP A 220 1.40 15.05 -2.58
CA ASP A 220 0.71 13.93 -3.22
C ASP A 220 -0.19 14.41 -4.38
N ALA A 221 -0.89 15.54 -4.17
CA ALA A 221 -1.81 16.10 -5.16
C ALA A 221 -1.10 16.82 -6.32
N PHE A 222 -0.06 17.60 -6.06
CA PHE A 222 0.58 18.48 -7.04
C PHE A 222 2.08 18.19 -7.25
N GLY A 223 2.61 17.12 -6.68
CA GLY A 223 4.01 16.69 -6.81
C GLY A 223 4.95 17.30 -5.75
N PRO A 224 6.21 16.83 -5.68
CA PRO A 224 7.10 17.03 -4.54
C PRO A 224 7.50 18.50 -4.25
N GLN A 225 7.32 19.40 -5.22
CA GLN A 225 7.59 20.84 -5.08
C GLN A 225 6.37 21.64 -4.59
N ALA A 226 5.24 20.99 -4.33
CA ALA A 226 4.07 21.63 -3.77
C ALA A 226 4.20 21.77 -2.24
N THR A 227 3.58 22.80 -1.69
CA THR A 227 3.54 23.09 -0.26
C THR A 227 2.14 23.44 0.20
N ASP A 228 1.90 23.41 1.51
CA ASP A 228 0.69 23.97 2.11
C ASP A 228 0.49 25.43 1.64
N GLY A 229 -0.74 25.77 1.27
CA GLY A 229 -1.10 27.09 0.81
C GLY A 229 -1.13 28.12 1.95
N PRO A 230 -0.99 29.42 1.64
CA PRO A 230 -1.15 30.48 2.62
C PRO A 230 -2.50 30.39 3.36
N ALA A 231 -2.52 30.79 4.64
CA ALA A 231 -3.74 30.81 5.46
C ALA A 231 -4.90 31.60 4.82
N SER A 232 -4.60 32.56 3.94
CA SER A 232 -5.59 33.32 3.20
C SER A 232 -6.40 32.48 2.21
N CYS A 233 -5.84 31.41 1.65
CA CYS A 233 -6.54 30.49 0.75
C CYS A 233 -7.72 29.81 1.44
N TYR A 234 -7.54 29.43 2.70
CA TYR A 234 -8.52 28.71 3.51
C TYR A 234 -9.76 29.55 3.89
N HIS A 235 -9.76 30.88 3.67
CA HIS A 235 -10.98 31.68 3.80
C HIS A 235 -12.07 31.28 2.79
N MET A 236 -11.70 30.65 1.66
CA MET A 236 -12.67 30.11 0.72
C MET A 236 -13.54 29.01 1.33
N ASN A 237 -13.04 28.29 2.34
CA ASN A 237 -13.78 27.22 3.02
C ASN A 237 -15.00 27.74 3.78
N GLU A 238 -15.02 29.03 4.15
CA GLU A 238 -16.15 29.68 4.83
C GLU A 238 -17.31 30.01 3.87
N LYS A 239 -17.14 29.83 2.55
CA LYS A 239 -18.14 30.24 1.54
C LYS A 239 -19.18 29.17 1.21
N GLY A 240 -18.88 27.88 1.36
CA GLY A 240 -19.76 26.79 0.93
C GLY A 240 -19.86 26.66 -0.60
N ALA A 241 -18.80 27.04 -1.31
CA ALA A 241 -18.69 26.84 -2.76
C ALA A 241 -18.21 25.41 -3.05
N TYR A 242 -18.36 24.94 -4.29
CA TYR A 242 -17.94 23.59 -4.68
C TYR A 242 -16.42 23.32 -4.53
N TYR A 243 -15.61 24.38 -4.42
CA TYR A 243 -14.16 24.32 -4.19
C TYR A 243 -13.75 24.87 -2.82
N GLY A 244 -14.70 25.10 -1.91
CA GLY A 244 -14.44 25.68 -0.59
C GLY A 244 -15.57 25.38 0.39
N TYR A 245 -15.45 24.27 1.11
CA TYR A 245 -16.46 23.75 2.03
C TYR A 245 -15.85 22.78 3.05
N CYS A 246 -16.59 22.44 4.12
CA CYS A 246 -16.13 21.48 5.15
C CYS A 246 -16.72 20.08 5.01
N ARG A 247 -17.96 20.00 4.54
CA ARG A 247 -18.64 18.72 4.32
C ARG A 247 -19.71 18.85 3.26
N LYS A 248 -20.13 17.72 2.73
CA LYS A 248 -21.22 17.64 1.75
C LYS A 248 -22.38 16.88 2.40
N GLU A 249 -23.50 17.58 2.62
CA GLU A 249 -24.71 16.99 3.20
C GLU A 249 -25.80 16.95 2.14
N LYS A 250 -26.27 15.75 1.78
CA LYS A 250 -27.33 15.54 0.77
C LYS A 250 -27.08 16.32 -0.54
N GLY A 251 -25.82 16.32 -1.00
CA GLY A 251 -25.40 17.02 -2.21
C GLY A 251 -25.08 18.51 -2.04
N THR A 252 -25.37 19.11 -0.88
CA THR A 252 -25.12 20.53 -0.61
C THR A 252 -23.77 20.73 0.06
N HIS A 253 -22.98 21.69 -0.44
CA HIS A 253 -21.70 22.08 0.16
C HIS A 253 -21.96 22.93 1.40
N VAL A 254 -21.53 22.43 2.56
CA VAL A 254 -21.71 23.11 3.85
C VAL A 254 -20.48 24.01 4.10
N PRO A 255 -20.68 25.33 4.29
CA PRO A 255 -19.59 26.24 4.63
C PRO A 255 -18.97 25.88 5.99
N CYS A 256 -17.66 26.06 6.10
CA CYS A 256 -16.94 25.89 7.36
C CYS A 256 -17.29 27.00 8.35
N ARG A 257 -17.30 26.66 9.65
CA ARG A 257 -17.17 27.66 10.70
C ARG A 257 -15.72 28.17 10.72
N LYS A 258 -15.50 29.37 11.27
CA LYS A 258 -14.15 29.95 11.36
C LYS A 258 -13.13 29.04 12.03
N LYS A 259 -13.53 28.31 13.08
CA LYS A 259 -12.65 27.36 13.78
C LYS A 259 -12.30 26.12 12.95
N ASP A 260 -13.14 25.76 11.98
CA ASP A 260 -13.06 24.53 11.18
C ASP A 260 -12.44 24.77 9.80
N ARG A 261 -12.13 26.03 9.45
CA ARG A 261 -11.64 26.42 8.11
C ARG A 261 -10.40 25.64 7.64
N MET A 262 -9.57 25.17 8.58
CA MET A 262 -8.36 24.38 8.33
C MET A 262 -8.62 22.87 8.24
N CYS A 263 -9.89 22.45 8.18
CA CYS A 263 -10.33 21.06 8.00
C CYS A 263 -11.29 20.88 6.82
N GLY A 264 -11.49 21.92 6.01
CA GLY A 264 -12.28 21.84 4.79
C GLY A 264 -11.45 21.46 3.58
N LYS A 265 -11.49 22.31 2.55
CA LYS A 265 -10.67 22.14 1.35
C LYS A 265 -9.21 22.41 1.57
N LEU A 266 -8.39 21.53 1.01
CA LEU A 266 -6.95 21.68 0.93
C LEU A 266 -6.61 22.71 -0.14
N PHE A 267 -5.75 23.66 0.21
CA PHE A 267 -5.18 24.61 -0.75
C PHE A 267 -3.66 24.49 -0.72
N CYS A 268 -3.07 24.43 -1.89
CA CYS A 268 -1.64 24.23 -2.10
C CYS A 268 -1.03 25.40 -2.86
N SER A 269 0.30 25.50 -2.80
CA SER A 269 1.11 26.41 -3.62
C SER A 269 2.28 25.67 -4.26
N GLY A 270 2.84 26.19 -5.35
CA GLY A 270 3.94 25.54 -6.06
C GLY A 270 3.53 24.27 -6.81
N GLY A 271 4.49 23.38 -7.05
CA GLY A 271 4.26 22.09 -7.72
C GLY A 271 3.82 22.16 -9.18
N ARG A 272 3.29 21.03 -9.68
CA ARG A 272 2.74 20.85 -11.02
C ARG A 272 1.54 21.78 -11.25
N GLU A 273 1.25 22.06 -12.52
CA GLU A 273 0.12 22.91 -12.90
C GLU A 273 -1.23 22.21 -12.63
N MET A 274 -1.35 20.96 -13.05
CA MET A 274 -2.56 20.13 -12.88
C MET A 274 -2.42 19.18 -11.69
N PRO A 275 -3.51 18.94 -10.94
CA PRO A 275 -3.52 17.94 -9.88
C PRO A 275 -3.45 16.52 -10.45
N ARG A 276 -2.95 15.57 -9.65
CA ARG A 276 -2.94 14.13 -9.97
C ARG A 276 -4.35 13.59 -10.18
N ASP A 277 -5.30 14.06 -9.37
CA ASP A 277 -6.72 13.67 -9.42
C ASP A 277 -7.64 14.91 -9.32
N GLY A 278 -8.80 14.83 -9.96
CA GLY A 278 -9.79 15.89 -10.01
C GLY A 278 -9.55 16.93 -11.10
N SER A 279 -10.22 18.06 -10.93
CA SER A 279 -10.16 19.27 -11.76
C SER A 279 -9.51 20.40 -10.99
N LEU A 280 -8.77 21.27 -11.69
CA LEU A 280 -8.01 22.37 -11.08
C LEU A 280 -8.92 23.57 -10.75
N VAL A 281 -8.76 24.13 -9.55
CA VAL A 281 -9.15 25.51 -9.22
C VAL A 281 -7.91 26.27 -8.82
N THR A 282 -7.73 27.45 -9.42
CA THR A 282 -6.63 28.35 -9.08
C THR A 282 -7.12 29.79 -8.91
N PHE A 283 -6.61 30.46 -7.88
CA PHE A 283 -6.78 31.89 -7.69
C PHE A 283 -5.59 32.43 -6.90
N ASN A 284 -4.97 33.52 -7.39
CA ASN A 284 -3.68 33.99 -6.88
C ASN A 284 -2.64 32.85 -6.86
N SER A 285 -2.08 32.52 -5.69
CA SER A 285 -1.14 31.41 -5.48
C SER A 285 -1.81 30.13 -4.95
N CYS A 286 -3.13 30.12 -4.77
CA CYS A 286 -3.88 29.02 -4.18
C CYS A 286 -4.33 28.05 -5.27
N LYS A 287 -3.95 26.78 -5.15
CA LYS A 287 -4.39 25.67 -6.00
C LYS A 287 -5.21 24.68 -5.17
N ALA A 288 -6.31 24.18 -5.71
CA ALA A 288 -7.09 23.09 -5.12
C ALA A 288 -7.58 22.15 -6.21
N SER A 289 -7.84 20.89 -5.83
CA SER A 289 -8.56 19.93 -6.66
C SER A 289 -10.01 19.79 -6.19
N PHE A 290 -10.89 19.47 -7.13
CA PHE A 290 -12.27 19.08 -6.86
C PHE A 290 -12.66 17.91 -7.78
N PRO A 291 -13.66 17.09 -7.42
CA PRO A 291 -13.95 15.85 -8.11
C PRO A 291 -14.56 16.15 -9.48
N ARG A 292 -14.22 15.32 -10.47
CA ARG A 292 -14.72 15.48 -11.84
C ARG A 292 -16.20 15.14 -11.93
N ASN A 293 -16.63 14.14 -11.18
CA ASN A 293 -18.01 13.64 -11.10
C ASN A 293 -18.45 13.53 -9.63
N GLY A 294 -19.68 13.09 -9.33
CA GLY A 294 -20.25 13.04 -7.97
C GLY A 294 -19.56 12.13 -6.93
N GLU A 295 -18.29 11.80 -7.15
CA GLU A 295 -17.39 11.00 -6.32
C GLU A 295 -17.00 11.72 -5.01
N ALA A 296 -16.35 10.95 -4.13
CA ALA A 296 -15.67 11.49 -2.96
C ALA A 296 -14.62 12.51 -3.41
N ASP A 297 -14.50 13.60 -2.67
CA ASP A 297 -13.70 14.72 -3.10
C ASP A 297 -12.24 14.56 -2.68
N PRO A 298 -11.30 14.36 -3.63
CA PRO A 298 -9.90 14.06 -3.30
C PRO A 298 -9.14 15.29 -2.76
N GLY A 299 -9.73 16.48 -2.82
CA GLY A 299 -9.14 17.74 -2.33
C GLY A 299 -9.58 18.14 -0.93
N MET A 300 -10.22 17.25 -0.17
CA MET A 300 -10.52 17.48 1.25
C MET A 300 -9.28 17.23 2.11
N ILE A 301 -9.11 18.04 3.16
CA ILE A 301 -8.09 17.78 4.18
C ILE A 301 -8.44 16.48 4.90
N LEU A 302 -7.51 15.52 4.90
CA LEU A 302 -7.72 14.22 5.54
C LEU A 302 -7.98 14.33 7.04
N ASP A 303 -8.83 13.44 7.55
CA ASP A 303 -9.03 13.26 8.99
C ASP A 303 -7.70 12.89 9.68
N GLY A 304 -7.55 13.30 10.94
CA GLY A 304 -6.30 13.19 11.70
C GLY A 304 -5.27 14.31 11.43
N THR A 305 -5.45 15.12 10.37
CA THR A 305 -4.54 16.24 10.08
C THR A 305 -4.58 17.30 11.19
N LYS A 306 -3.42 17.74 11.67
CA LYS A 306 -3.30 18.78 12.69
C LYS A 306 -3.92 20.11 12.21
N CYS A 307 -4.94 20.60 12.92
CA CYS A 307 -5.60 21.88 12.63
C CYS A 307 -5.33 22.96 13.70
N GLY A 308 -4.73 22.56 14.82
CA GLY A 308 -4.26 23.45 15.87
C GLY A 308 -3.52 22.68 16.97
N ASN A 309 -3.11 23.37 18.03
CA ASN A 309 -2.40 22.74 19.14
C ASN A 309 -3.33 21.75 19.87
N GLY A 310 -2.97 20.46 19.88
CA GLY A 310 -3.80 19.41 20.47
C GLY A 310 -5.10 19.13 19.70
N MET A 311 -5.24 19.62 18.46
CA MET A 311 -6.46 19.51 17.67
C MET A 311 -6.20 18.92 16.29
N VAL A 312 -7.15 18.13 15.80
CA VAL A 312 -7.11 17.45 14.51
C VAL A 312 -8.43 17.61 13.76
N CYS A 313 -8.36 17.43 12.45
CA CYS A 313 -9.54 17.36 11.60
C CYS A 313 -10.26 16.04 11.79
N SER A 314 -11.58 16.10 11.96
CA SER A 314 -12.47 14.95 11.96
C SER A 314 -13.78 15.34 11.28
N HIS A 315 -14.10 14.70 10.16
CA HIS A 315 -15.32 14.94 9.38
C HIS A 315 -15.56 16.43 9.05
N GLY A 316 -14.49 17.15 8.72
CA GLY A 316 -14.55 18.57 8.38
C GLY A 316 -14.67 19.53 9.58
N GLU A 317 -14.45 19.05 10.81
CA GLU A 317 -14.41 19.89 12.01
C GLU A 317 -13.04 19.82 12.69
N CYS A 318 -12.60 20.94 13.28
CA CYS A 318 -11.38 20.99 14.08
C CYS A 318 -11.75 20.73 15.55
N VAL A 319 -11.34 19.56 16.04
CA VAL A 319 -11.72 19.00 17.35
C VAL A 319 -10.48 18.57 18.13
N TYR A 320 -10.62 18.33 19.44
CA TYR A 320 -9.49 17.87 20.26
C TYR A 320 -9.06 16.46 19.85
N ALA A 321 -7.75 16.25 19.69
CA ALA A 321 -7.18 14.96 19.30
C ALA A 321 -7.57 13.83 20.27
N GLU A 322 -7.69 14.15 21.56
CA GLU A 322 -8.11 13.21 22.61
C GLU A 322 -9.53 12.67 22.40
N GLU A 323 -10.47 13.50 21.90
CA GLU A 323 -11.86 13.09 21.66
C GLU A 323 -11.96 12.08 20.51
N VAL A 324 -11.07 12.22 19.52
CA VAL A 324 -11.02 11.39 18.30
C VAL A 324 -10.24 10.10 18.54
N PHE A 325 -9.01 10.19 19.04
CA PHE A 325 -8.10 9.04 19.11
C PHE A 325 -8.26 8.21 20.37
N ARG A 326 -8.69 8.81 21.48
CA ARG A 326 -8.89 8.14 22.78
C ARG A 326 -7.70 7.31 23.25
N SER A 327 -6.50 7.73 22.86
CA SER A 327 -5.22 7.03 23.07
C SER A 327 -4.37 7.62 24.19
N THR A 328 -4.89 8.61 24.93
CA THR A 328 -4.16 9.34 25.96
C THR A 328 -3.50 8.39 26.95
N ASN A 329 -2.19 8.58 27.14
CA ASN A 329 -1.35 7.79 28.04
C ASN A 329 -1.42 6.27 27.80
N CYS A 330 -1.67 5.82 26.57
CA CYS A 330 -1.74 4.38 26.28
C CYS A 330 -0.39 3.69 26.58
N SER A 331 0.72 4.21 26.05
CA SER A 331 2.05 3.62 26.31
C SER A 331 2.45 3.65 27.79
N ALA A 332 1.92 4.58 28.59
CA ALA A 332 2.19 4.62 30.04
C ALA A 332 1.54 3.46 30.81
N LYS A 333 0.62 2.71 30.16
CA LYS A 333 0.01 1.48 30.70
C LYS A 333 0.78 0.23 30.31
N CYS A 334 1.80 0.35 29.44
CA CYS A 334 2.64 -0.75 29.04
C CYS A 334 3.77 -0.96 30.06
N SER A 335 4.03 -2.22 30.39
CA SER A 335 5.11 -2.63 31.28
C SER A 335 6.42 -2.81 30.52
N GLY A 336 7.54 -2.72 31.24
CA GLY A 336 8.87 -2.91 30.64
C GLY A 336 9.17 -1.87 29.57
N HIS A 337 9.91 -2.30 28.54
CA HIS A 337 10.26 -1.49 27.38
C HIS A 337 9.27 -1.73 26.24
N ALA A 338 8.01 -1.33 26.47
CA ALA A 338 6.92 -1.52 25.52
C ALA A 338 6.18 -0.22 25.22
N VAL A 339 5.66 -0.15 24.00
CA VAL A 339 4.87 0.97 23.48
C VAL A 339 3.50 0.50 23.04
N CYS A 340 2.52 1.40 23.12
CA CYS A 340 1.18 1.13 22.66
C CYS A 340 1.06 1.29 21.14
N ASP A 341 0.50 0.27 20.50
CA ASP A 341 0.19 0.25 19.08
C ASP A 341 -1.20 0.81 18.77
N HIS A 342 -1.54 0.82 17.48
CA HIS A 342 -2.84 1.23 16.97
C HIS A 342 -4.03 0.37 17.42
N LYS A 343 -3.80 -0.87 17.88
CA LYS A 343 -4.83 -1.76 18.44
C LYS A 343 -4.98 -1.58 19.95
N LEU A 344 -4.32 -0.58 20.54
CA LEU A 344 -4.25 -0.33 21.98
C LEU A 344 -3.64 -1.49 22.76
N GLN A 345 -2.74 -2.24 22.12
CA GLN A 345 -1.97 -3.32 22.72
C GLN A 345 -0.51 -2.87 22.91
N CYS A 346 0.18 -3.51 23.86
CA CYS A 346 1.58 -3.23 24.12
C CYS A 346 2.48 -4.13 23.26
N GLN A 347 3.45 -3.52 22.60
CA GLN A 347 4.48 -4.16 21.79
C GLN A 347 5.85 -3.73 22.29
N CYS A 348 6.80 -4.65 22.36
CA CYS A 348 8.17 -4.30 22.77
C CYS A 348 8.79 -3.30 21.82
N GLU A 349 9.60 -2.39 22.36
CA GLU A 349 10.47 -1.54 21.56
C GLU A 349 11.62 -2.35 20.97
N GLU A 350 12.19 -1.84 19.88
CA GLU A 350 13.38 -2.43 19.27
C GLU A 350 14.51 -2.63 20.29
N GLY A 351 15.12 -3.81 20.26
CA GLY A 351 16.14 -4.22 21.24
C GLY A 351 15.59 -4.98 22.45
N TRP A 352 14.26 -5.18 22.54
CA TRP A 352 13.61 -5.87 23.65
C TRP A 352 12.76 -7.05 23.17
N ALA A 353 12.72 -8.13 23.96
CA ALA A 353 12.05 -9.36 23.57
C ALA A 353 10.65 -9.52 24.21
N PRO A 354 9.63 -9.93 23.43
CA PRO A 354 8.32 -10.33 23.98
C PRO A 354 8.42 -11.59 24.85
N PRO A 355 7.45 -11.83 25.76
CA PRO A 355 6.18 -11.11 25.91
C PRO A 355 6.20 -9.92 26.88
N ASN A 356 7.18 -9.85 27.78
CA ASN A 356 7.18 -8.86 28.87
C ASN A 356 8.05 -7.63 28.60
N CYS A 357 8.91 -7.67 27.58
CA CYS A 357 9.79 -6.55 27.20
C CYS A 357 10.77 -6.13 28.30
N ASP A 358 11.21 -7.08 29.14
CA ASP A 358 12.14 -6.85 30.26
C ASP A 358 13.57 -7.34 29.98
N SER A 359 13.77 -8.12 28.91
CA SER A 359 15.06 -8.67 28.50
C SER A 359 15.49 -8.10 27.16
N SER A 360 16.76 -7.69 27.06
CA SER A 360 17.37 -7.29 25.79
C SER A 360 17.43 -8.48 24.83
N SER A 361 17.11 -8.24 23.55
CA SER A 361 17.17 -9.20 22.45
C SER A 361 18.57 -9.63 22.07
#